data_AF-A0A1A8A8V1-F1
#
_entry.id   AF-A0A1A8A8V1-F1
#
_cell.length_a   1.000
_cell.length_b   1.000
_cell.length_c   1.000
_cell.angle_alpha   90.00
_cell.angle_beta   90.00
_cell.angle_gamma   90.00
#
_symmetry.space_group_name_H-M   'P 1'
#
loop_
_entity.id
_entity.type
_entity.pdbx_description
1 polymer ?
#
loop_
_entity_poly.entity_id
_entity_poly.type
_entity_poly.pdbx_seq_one_letter_code
_entity_poly.pdbx_strand_id
1 'polypeptide(L)'
;IMKNCIGKELSKIPMPVNFNEPLSMLQRLTEDLEYHELLDKAARCDSSLEQMCLVAAFSISSYSTTVHRTAKPFNPLLGETYELDRLEEFGYRSLCEQVSHHPPAAAHHVISQRGWTLWQEITIASKFRGKYLSIMPLGAIHLQFHSSGNHYVWRKVTSTVHNIIVGKLWIDQSGDIEILNHRTKETCQLKFSPYSYFSRDVPRKVTGVVADSGGQAHYILSGTWDDKIESAKIIQSSRGGSGSEGKQKTVYQTLSPKLLWKKYPLPENAENMYYFSALALTLNEPEDGVALTDSRMRPDQKLMEEGRWDEANSEKQRLEEKQRAVRRRREAEAADALDEGREYEGYQPLWFHQRRDSLTGETNFVYKGGYWETKERQDWSMCPDIY
;
A
#
# COMPACT_ATOMS: atom_id res chain seq x y z
N ILE A 1 -20.60 -17.91 -6.26
CA ILE A 1 -19.13 -17.91 -6.43
C ILE A 1 -18.41 -18.03 -5.08
N MET A 2 -18.53 -17.05 -4.17
CA MET A 2 -17.74 -17.01 -2.93
C MET A 2 -17.90 -18.22 -1.98
N LYS A 3 -19.11 -18.78 -1.81
CA LYS A 3 -19.32 -19.97 -0.95
C LYS A 3 -18.44 -21.18 -1.34
N ASN A 4 -18.12 -21.35 -2.62
CA ASN A 4 -17.30 -22.47 -3.13
C ASN A 4 -15.79 -22.19 -3.03
N CYS A 5 -15.41 -21.03 -2.49
CA CYS A 5 -14.05 -20.54 -2.45
C CYS A 5 -13.43 -20.54 -1.03
N ILE A 6 -14.13 -21.09 -0.04
CA ILE A 6 -13.69 -21.13 1.37
C ILE A 6 -12.29 -21.77 1.46
N GLY A 7 -11.36 -21.08 2.10
CA GLY A 7 -9.97 -21.53 2.27
C GLY A 7 -9.03 -21.28 1.08
N LYS A 8 -9.53 -20.77 -0.06
CA LYS A 8 -8.71 -20.47 -1.25
C LYS A 8 -8.14 -19.05 -1.23
N GLU A 9 -7.03 -18.85 -1.93
CA GLU A 9 -6.50 -17.52 -2.28
C GLU A 9 -7.38 -16.87 -3.35
N LEU A 10 -7.80 -15.63 -3.11
CA LEU A 10 -8.73 -14.92 -4.01
C LEU A 10 -8.11 -14.40 -5.31
N SER A 11 -6.79 -14.23 -5.34
CA SER A 11 -6.05 -13.89 -6.57
C SER A 11 -6.18 -14.99 -7.63
N LYS A 12 -6.45 -16.24 -7.23
CA LYS A 12 -6.61 -17.40 -8.12
C LYS A 12 -8.04 -17.65 -8.57
N ILE A 13 -9.00 -16.83 -8.14
CA ILE A 13 -10.42 -16.97 -8.48
C ILE A 13 -10.80 -15.85 -9.47
N PRO A 14 -11.22 -16.19 -10.70
CA PRO A 14 -11.71 -15.20 -11.65
C PRO A 14 -12.94 -14.50 -11.07
N MET A 15 -12.86 -13.17 -10.95
CA MET A 15 -13.98 -12.33 -10.49
C MET A 15 -14.56 -11.60 -11.71
N PRO A 16 -15.90 -11.60 -11.90
CA PRO A 16 -16.53 -10.76 -12.90
C PRO A 16 -16.15 -9.28 -12.72
N VAL A 17 -16.03 -8.53 -13.81
CA VAL A 17 -15.66 -7.09 -13.80
C VAL A 17 -16.62 -6.26 -12.93
N ASN A 18 -17.87 -6.69 -12.76
CA ASN A 18 -18.86 -6.02 -11.91
C ASN A 18 -18.49 -5.95 -10.42
N PHE A 19 -17.52 -6.77 -9.96
CA PHE A 19 -16.98 -6.70 -8.60
C PHE A 19 -15.70 -5.86 -8.50
N ASN A 20 -15.23 -5.34 -9.64
CA ASN A 20 -14.05 -4.51 -9.70
C ASN A 20 -14.39 -3.03 -9.44
N GLU A 21 -13.36 -2.26 -9.12
CA GLU A 21 -13.30 -0.81 -9.29
C GLU A 21 -12.35 -0.52 -10.47
N PRO A 22 -12.53 0.58 -11.22
CA PRO A 22 -11.75 0.89 -12.43
C PRO A 22 -10.33 1.40 -12.13
N LEU A 23 -9.65 0.77 -11.17
CA LEU A 23 -8.25 1.01 -10.83
C LEU A 23 -7.50 -0.32 -10.72
N SER A 24 -6.25 -0.33 -11.18
CA SER A 24 -5.28 -1.41 -10.97
C SER A 24 -4.79 -1.41 -9.51
N MET A 25 -4.32 -2.56 -9.01
CA MET A 25 -3.65 -2.59 -7.70
C MET A 25 -2.43 -1.65 -7.65
N LEU A 26 -1.77 -1.36 -8.78
CA LEU A 26 -0.63 -0.42 -8.83
C LEU A 26 -1.08 1.02 -8.54
N GLN A 27 -2.24 1.42 -9.10
CA GLN A 27 -2.89 2.69 -8.77
C GLN A 27 -3.36 2.71 -7.31
N ARG A 28 -3.96 1.61 -6.83
CA ARG A 28 -4.39 1.47 -5.42
C ARG A 28 -3.23 1.60 -4.44
N LEU A 29 -2.05 1.10 -4.80
CA LEU A 29 -0.82 1.24 -4.01
C LEU A 29 -0.32 2.70 -3.99
N THR A 30 -0.50 3.42 -5.10
CA THR A 30 -0.09 4.83 -5.23
C THR A 30 -0.95 5.76 -4.37
N GLU A 31 -2.17 5.37 -4.01
CA GLU A 31 -3.03 6.11 -3.06
C GLU A 31 -2.40 6.25 -1.65
N ASP A 32 -1.37 5.48 -1.32
CA ASP A 32 -0.56 5.72 -0.10
C ASP A 32 -0.01 7.16 -0.06
N LEU A 33 0.13 7.82 -1.21
CA LEU A 33 0.63 9.19 -1.36
C LEU A 33 -0.46 10.26 -1.22
N GLU A 34 -1.73 9.91 -0.94
CA GLU A 34 -2.82 10.89 -0.76
C GLU A 34 -2.46 11.97 0.28
N TYR A 35 -1.68 11.61 1.30
CA TYR A 35 -1.25 12.52 2.36
C TYR A 35 0.27 12.73 2.37
N HIS A 36 0.92 12.76 1.20
CA HIS A 36 2.38 12.96 1.07
C HIS A 36 2.89 14.22 1.78
N GLU A 37 2.05 15.25 1.95
CA GLU A 37 2.41 16.48 2.68
C GLU A 37 2.88 16.22 4.13
N LEU A 38 2.47 15.09 4.73
CA LEU A 38 2.98 14.67 6.04
C LEU A 38 4.49 14.37 5.97
N LEU A 39 4.94 13.77 4.87
CA LEU A 39 6.36 13.51 4.61
C LEU A 39 7.11 14.81 4.29
N ASP A 40 6.50 15.73 3.55
CA ASP A 40 7.09 17.05 3.29
C ASP A 40 7.28 17.86 4.58
N LYS A 41 6.31 17.77 5.50
CA LYS A 41 6.43 18.35 6.85
C LYS A 41 7.52 17.65 7.65
N ALA A 42 7.55 16.32 7.61
CA ALA A 42 8.53 15.50 8.34
C ALA A 42 9.98 15.77 7.89
N ALA A 43 10.19 16.00 6.59
CA ALA A 43 11.50 16.34 6.02
C ALA A 43 12.09 17.65 6.55
N ARG A 44 11.23 18.53 7.11
CA ARG A 44 11.60 19.82 7.71
C ARG A 44 11.64 19.79 9.23
N CYS A 45 11.43 18.63 9.86
CA CYS A 45 11.49 18.51 11.33
C CYS A 45 12.94 18.38 11.80
N ASP A 46 13.31 19.19 12.79
CA ASP A 46 14.60 19.07 13.48
C ASP A 46 14.61 17.93 14.51
N SER A 47 13.48 17.69 15.16
CA SER A 47 13.30 16.62 16.14
C SER A 47 12.94 15.31 15.46
N SER A 48 13.75 14.28 15.62
CA SER A 48 13.52 12.94 15.08
C SER A 48 12.28 12.25 15.70
N LEU A 49 11.94 12.58 16.94
CA LEU A 49 10.71 12.13 17.60
C LEU A 49 9.45 12.79 16.99
N GLU A 50 9.52 14.07 16.64
CA GLU A 50 8.42 14.75 15.95
C GLU A 50 8.30 14.30 14.50
N GLN A 51 9.44 14.07 13.82
CA GLN A 51 9.50 13.42 12.51
C GLN A 51 8.83 12.03 12.57
N MET A 52 9.11 11.22 13.58
CA MET A 52 8.47 9.91 13.80
C MET A 52 6.94 10.03 13.97
N CYS A 53 6.45 11.07 14.67
CA CYS A 53 5.01 11.31 14.81
C CYS A 53 4.32 11.54 13.45
N LEU A 54 4.96 12.29 12.54
CA LEU A 54 4.45 12.55 11.19
C LEU A 54 4.54 11.31 10.29
N VAL A 55 5.62 10.52 10.40
CA VAL A 55 5.75 9.22 9.70
C VAL A 55 4.66 8.26 10.16
N ALA A 56 4.37 8.21 11.46
CA ALA A 56 3.28 7.41 12.00
C ALA A 56 1.91 7.88 11.49
N ALA A 57 1.66 9.19 11.44
CA ALA A 57 0.44 9.74 10.86
C ALA A 57 0.30 9.38 9.38
N PHE A 58 1.38 9.46 8.60
CA PHE A 58 1.40 9.05 7.20
C PHE A 58 1.04 7.57 7.05
N SER A 59 1.68 6.69 7.83
CA SER A 59 1.37 5.25 7.83
C SER A 59 -0.08 4.93 8.22
N ILE A 60 -0.73 5.74 9.06
CA ILE A 60 -2.15 5.55 9.42
C ILE A 60 -3.06 6.05 8.30
N SER A 61 -2.72 7.19 7.70
CA SER A 61 -3.54 7.85 6.69
C SER A 61 -3.77 7.01 5.44
N SER A 62 -2.84 6.11 5.09
CA SER A 62 -2.96 5.22 3.93
C SER A 62 -4.16 4.27 4.00
N TYR A 63 -4.69 4.00 5.20
CA TYR A 63 -5.88 3.16 5.37
C TYR A 63 -7.20 3.92 5.21
N SER A 64 -7.17 5.24 5.26
CA SER A 64 -8.39 6.08 5.23
C SER A 64 -9.15 5.99 3.91
N THR A 65 -8.46 5.62 2.82
CA THR A 65 -9.01 5.42 1.47
C THR A 65 -9.72 4.07 1.31
N THR A 66 -9.70 3.20 2.32
CA THR A 66 -10.33 1.87 2.24
C THR A 66 -11.74 1.82 2.84
N VAL A 67 -12.17 2.83 3.60
CA VAL A 67 -13.37 2.77 4.46
C VAL A 67 -14.62 2.24 3.73
N HIS A 68 -14.86 2.71 2.51
CA HIS A 68 -16.05 2.39 1.72
C HIS A 68 -15.75 1.54 0.47
N ARG A 69 -14.48 1.26 0.20
CA ARG A 69 -14.01 0.66 -1.06
C ARG A 69 -13.88 -0.85 -0.95
N THR A 70 -15.03 -1.52 -1.06
CA THR A 70 -15.13 -2.99 -1.01
C THR A 70 -14.99 -3.66 -2.38
N ALA A 71 -14.95 -2.88 -3.44
CA ALA A 71 -14.70 -3.36 -4.79
C ALA A 71 -13.22 -3.78 -4.94
N LYS A 72 -12.96 -4.78 -5.78
CA LYS A 72 -11.61 -5.32 -6.00
C LYS A 72 -10.92 -4.49 -7.09
N PRO A 73 -9.74 -3.90 -6.89
CA PRO A 73 -8.98 -3.34 -8.01
C PRO A 73 -8.58 -4.44 -9.01
N PHE A 74 -8.28 -4.08 -10.25
CA PHE A 74 -7.77 -5.02 -11.24
C PHE A 74 -6.45 -5.62 -10.76
N ASN A 75 -6.31 -6.94 -10.93
CA ASN A 75 -5.04 -7.60 -10.66
C ASN A 75 -4.07 -7.24 -11.80
N PRO A 76 -2.92 -6.60 -11.53
CA PRO A 76 -2.03 -6.15 -12.57
C PRO A 76 -1.46 -7.34 -13.35
N LEU A 77 -1.23 -7.16 -14.65
CA LEU A 77 -0.49 -8.13 -15.44
C LEU A 77 1.00 -8.10 -15.05
N LEU A 78 1.72 -9.21 -15.20
CA LEU A 78 3.15 -9.27 -14.95
C LEU A 78 3.88 -8.31 -15.91
N GLY A 79 4.66 -7.39 -15.36
CA GLY A 79 5.30 -6.31 -16.11
C GLY A 79 4.41 -5.10 -16.39
N GLU A 80 3.15 -5.10 -15.93
CA GLU A 80 2.34 -3.87 -15.88
C GLU A 80 3.04 -2.83 -15.01
N THR A 81 3.05 -1.59 -15.48
CA THR A 81 3.62 -0.44 -14.78
C THR A 81 2.53 0.56 -14.44
N TYR A 82 2.80 1.43 -13.49
CA TYR A 82 2.00 2.63 -13.30
C TYR A 82 2.88 3.76 -12.79
N GLU A 83 2.87 4.89 -13.48
CA GLU A 83 3.50 6.12 -13.01
C GLU A 83 2.49 7.16 -12.51
N LEU A 84 2.89 7.94 -11.52
CA LEU A 84 2.22 9.17 -11.13
C LEU A 84 3.29 10.25 -11.03
N ASP A 85 3.41 11.06 -12.08
CA ASP A 85 4.31 12.22 -12.08
C ASP A 85 3.55 13.47 -11.62
N ARG A 86 3.96 14.01 -10.46
CA ARG A 86 3.42 15.23 -9.86
C ARG A 86 4.55 16.16 -9.45
N LEU A 87 5.67 16.13 -10.18
CA LEU A 87 6.85 16.93 -9.84
C LEU A 87 6.52 18.42 -9.86
N GLU A 88 5.75 18.88 -10.85
CA GLU A 88 5.42 20.30 -10.99
C GLU A 88 4.44 20.77 -9.91
N GLU A 89 3.41 19.99 -9.60
CA GLU A 89 2.36 20.40 -8.65
C GLU A 89 2.75 20.14 -7.19
N PHE A 90 3.35 18.98 -6.91
CA PHE A 90 3.56 18.48 -5.56
C PHE A 90 5.02 18.14 -5.23
N GLY A 91 5.91 18.16 -6.21
CA GLY A 91 7.35 17.94 -6.01
C GLY A 91 7.71 16.47 -5.82
N TYR A 92 6.86 15.52 -6.21
CA TYR A 92 7.19 14.09 -6.19
C TYR A 92 6.74 13.39 -7.47
N ARG A 93 7.36 12.25 -7.75
CA ARG A 93 6.86 11.29 -8.74
C ARG A 93 7.04 9.86 -8.23
N SER A 94 6.15 8.96 -8.65
CA SER A 94 6.18 7.56 -8.28
C SER A 94 6.09 6.63 -9.47
N LEU A 95 6.73 5.47 -9.35
CA LEU A 95 6.67 4.37 -10.30
C LEU A 95 6.37 3.07 -9.58
N CYS A 96 5.41 2.33 -10.11
CA CYS A 96 5.08 0.97 -9.74
C CYS A 96 5.35 0.01 -10.89
N GLU A 97 5.78 -1.22 -10.59
CA GLU A 97 5.82 -2.34 -11.55
C GLU A 97 5.31 -3.62 -10.87
N GLN A 98 4.47 -4.39 -11.56
CA GLN A 98 4.11 -5.74 -11.13
C GLN A 98 5.29 -6.69 -11.40
N VAL A 99 6.11 -6.89 -10.37
CA VAL A 99 7.36 -7.66 -10.43
C VAL A 99 7.17 -9.17 -10.31
N SER A 100 6.03 -9.63 -9.78
CA SER A 100 5.67 -11.05 -9.72
C SER A 100 4.15 -11.24 -9.81
N HIS A 101 3.69 -12.35 -10.39
CA HIS A 101 2.26 -12.69 -10.46
C HIS A 101 1.87 -13.86 -9.54
N HIS A 102 2.82 -14.75 -9.21
CA HIS A 102 2.61 -15.92 -8.36
C HIS A 102 3.78 -16.10 -7.38
N PRO A 103 3.70 -15.59 -6.14
CA PRO A 103 2.62 -14.75 -5.61
C PRO A 103 2.59 -13.35 -6.24
N PRO A 104 1.43 -12.65 -6.25
CA PRO A 104 1.34 -11.31 -6.81
C PRO A 104 2.11 -10.31 -5.96
N ALA A 105 3.14 -9.72 -6.54
CA ALA A 105 3.98 -8.70 -5.91
C ALA A 105 4.16 -7.49 -6.82
N ALA A 106 4.14 -6.30 -6.21
CA ALA A 106 4.40 -5.04 -6.87
C ALA A 106 5.57 -4.32 -6.18
N ALA A 107 6.49 -3.78 -6.96
CA ALA A 107 7.52 -2.87 -6.48
C ALA A 107 7.04 -1.43 -6.70
N HIS A 108 7.33 -0.55 -5.75
CA HIS A 108 6.93 0.86 -5.79
C HIS A 108 8.09 1.72 -5.31
N HIS A 109 8.39 2.78 -6.05
CA HIS A 109 9.44 3.74 -5.74
C HIS A 109 8.95 5.17 -5.95
N VAL A 110 9.24 6.05 -5.00
CA VAL A 110 8.81 7.45 -4.97
C VAL A 110 10.00 8.34 -4.71
N ILE A 111 10.18 9.34 -5.56
CA ILE A 111 11.23 10.35 -5.45
C ILE A 111 10.56 11.69 -5.21
N SER A 112 10.95 12.38 -4.14
CA SER A 112 10.50 13.74 -3.85
C SER A 112 11.66 14.73 -3.87
N GLN A 113 11.45 15.85 -4.56
CA GLN A 113 12.33 17.03 -4.52
C GLN A 113 12.29 17.73 -3.15
N ARG A 114 11.34 17.37 -2.28
CA ARG A 114 11.18 17.92 -0.92
C ARG A 114 11.98 17.14 0.13
N GLY A 115 12.93 16.30 -0.29
CA GLY A 115 13.96 15.75 0.60
C GLY A 115 13.64 14.37 1.20
N TRP A 116 12.81 13.57 0.53
CA TRP A 116 12.51 12.19 0.94
C TRP A 116 12.39 11.23 -0.24
N THR A 117 12.65 9.95 0.05
CA THR A 117 12.48 8.84 -0.89
C THR A 117 11.74 7.72 -0.18
N LEU A 118 10.72 7.16 -0.82
CA LEU A 118 9.96 6.02 -0.32
C LEU A 118 10.08 4.86 -1.30
N TRP A 119 10.27 3.65 -0.79
CA TRP A 119 10.21 2.45 -1.61
C TRP A 119 9.65 1.26 -0.83
N GLN A 120 9.00 0.35 -1.55
CA GLN A 120 8.48 -0.87 -0.99
C GLN A 120 8.36 -1.95 -2.08
N GLU A 121 8.45 -3.20 -1.66
CA GLU A 121 7.88 -4.32 -2.40
C GLU A 121 6.71 -4.84 -1.57
N ILE A 122 5.55 -5.00 -2.18
CA ILE A 122 4.36 -5.50 -1.51
C ILE A 122 3.82 -6.74 -2.19
N THR A 123 3.72 -7.82 -1.43
CA THR A 123 3.02 -9.05 -1.83
C THR A 123 1.67 -9.09 -1.15
N ILE A 124 0.59 -9.26 -1.91
CA ILE A 124 -0.77 -9.34 -1.33
C ILE A 124 -1.18 -10.80 -1.15
N ALA A 125 -1.15 -11.26 0.10
CA ALA A 125 -1.73 -12.54 0.48
C ALA A 125 -3.21 -12.35 0.89
N SER A 126 -4.05 -13.36 0.62
CA SER A 126 -5.47 -13.30 0.99
C SER A 126 -5.95 -14.64 1.53
N LYS A 127 -6.80 -14.59 2.56
CA LYS A 127 -7.38 -15.78 3.19
C LYS A 127 -8.88 -15.60 3.42
N PHE A 128 -9.68 -16.38 2.70
CA PHE A 128 -11.12 -16.38 2.89
C PHE A 128 -11.56 -17.39 3.97
N ARG A 129 -12.14 -16.90 5.07
CA ARG A 129 -12.59 -17.71 6.23
C ARG A 129 -14.11 -17.76 6.35
N GLY A 130 -14.81 -17.92 5.23
CA GLY A 130 -16.27 -18.03 5.19
C GLY A 130 -16.97 -16.69 5.39
N LYS A 131 -17.03 -16.17 6.62
CA LYS A 131 -17.75 -14.90 6.89
C LYS A 131 -16.95 -13.66 6.47
N TYR A 132 -15.63 -13.75 6.48
CA TYR A 132 -14.72 -12.64 6.22
C TYR A 132 -13.55 -13.05 5.33
N LEU A 133 -13.00 -12.06 4.64
CA LEU A 133 -11.79 -12.14 3.84
C LEU A 133 -10.70 -11.32 4.52
N SER A 134 -9.59 -11.94 4.88
CA SER A 134 -8.39 -11.24 5.36
C SER A 134 -7.44 -10.99 4.20
N ILE A 135 -7.01 -9.74 4.04
CA ILE A 135 -6.02 -9.27 3.06
C ILE A 135 -4.79 -8.87 3.87
N MET A 136 -3.68 -9.55 3.61
CA MET A 136 -2.43 -9.42 4.35
C MET A 136 -1.36 -8.85 3.40
N PRO A 137 -1.10 -7.54 3.46
CA PRO A 137 0.03 -6.95 2.77
C PRO A 137 1.33 -7.41 3.44
N LEU A 138 2.20 -8.07 2.67
CA LEU A 138 3.50 -8.56 3.09
C LEU A 138 4.59 -7.72 2.43
N GLY A 139 5.65 -7.43 3.17
CA GLY A 139 6.77 -6.61 2.70
C GLY A 139 6.96 -5.35 3.53
N ALA A 140 8.20 -4.87 3.58
CA ALA A 140 8.58 -3.68 4.32
C ALA A 140 8.44 -2.42 3.47
N ILE A 141 8.00 -1.34 4.11
CA ILE A 141 8.03 0.01 3.55
C ILE A 141 9.24 0.72 4.11
N HIS A 142 10.02 1.32 3.23
CA HIS A 142 11.21 2.08 3.56
C HIS A 142 10.99 3.54 3.21
N LEU A 143 11.35 4.42 4.13
CA LEU A 143 11.32 5.87 3.94
C LEU A 143 12.64 6.47 4.43
N GLN A 144 13.32 7.21 3.57
CA GLN A 144 14.56 7.91 3.90
C GLN A 144 14.38 9.41 3.72
N PHE A 145 14.76 10.18 4.74
CA PHE A 145 14.90 11.64 4.64
C PHE A 145 16.35 11.98 4.31
N HIS A 146 16.57 12.89 3.35
CA HIS A 146 17.91 13.14 2.80
C HIS A 146 18.78 13.99 3.72
N SER A 147 18.20 15.02 4.35
CA SER A 147 18.92 16.01 5.18
C SER A 147 19.42 15.39 6.48
N SER A 148 18.51 14.97 7.33
CA SER A 148 18.80 14.05 8.43
C SER A 148 18.74 12.65 7.83
N GLY A 149 19.78 11.96 7.39
CA GLY A 149 19.73 10.56 6.89
C GLY A 149 19.04 9.48 7.78
N ASN A 150 17.93 9.76 8.44
CA ASN A 150 17.00 8.90 9.15
C ASN A 150 16.31 8.01 8.12
N HIS A 151 16.22 6.73 8.47
CA HIS A 151 15.64 5.71 7.64
C HIS A 151 14.62 4.95 8.46
N TYR A 152 13.35 5.14 8.13
CA TYR A 152 12.22 4.51 8.76
C TYR A 152 11.82 3.25 8.01
N VAL A 153 11.55 2.18 8.75
CA VAL A 153 11.04 0.92 8.20
C VAL A 153 9.83 0.47 9.01
N TRP A 154 8.76 0.08 8.31
CA TRP A 154 7.55 -0.49 8.92
C TRP A 154 6.83 -1.45 7.97
N ARG A 155 5.79 -2.13 8.47
CA ARG A 155 4.94 -3.05 7.70
C ARG A 155 3.47 -2.69 7.90
N LYS A 156 2.65 -2.99 6.90
CA LYS A 156 1.19 -2.76 6.97
C LYS A 156 0.47 -3.81 7.83
N VAL A 157 -0.71 -3.46 8.34
CA VAL A 157 -1.60 -4.35 9.08
C VAL A 157 -2.56 -5.10 8.15
N THR A 158 -3.32 -6.03 8.72
CA THR A 158 -4.31 -6.81 7.96
C THR A 158 -5.59 -6.00 7.76
N SER A 159 -6.06 -5.96 6.52
CA SER A 159 -7.42 -5.51 6.18
C SER A 159 -8.38 -6.69 6.19
N THR A 160 -9.53 -6.55 6.86
CA THR A 160 -10.57 -7.57 6.89
C THR A 160 -11.84 -7.05 6.23
N VAL A 161 -12.28 -7.71 5.16
CA VAL A 161 -13.57 -7.46 4.53
C VAL A 161 -14.59 -8.41 5.14
N HIS A 162 -15.56 -7.85 5.86
CA HIS A 162 -16.60 -8.60 6.55
C HIS A 162 -17.82 -8.83 5.66
N ASN A 163 -18.66 -9.81 6.05
CA ASN A 163 -19.95 -10.11 5.43
C ASN A 163 -19.88 -10.55 3.96
N ILE A 164 -18.78 -11.20 3.57
CA ILE A 164 -18.52 -11.65 2.18
C ILE A 164 -19.63 -12.56 1.61
N ILE A 165 -20.36 -13.30 2.44
CA ILE A 165 -21.42 -14.21 1.99
C ILE A 165 -22.82 -13.59 2.15
N VAL A 166 -23.12 -12.92 3.28
CA VAL A 166 -24.43 -12.33 3.59
C VAL A 166 -24.24 -11.04 4.38
N GLY A 167 -24.98 -10.00 3.99
CA GLY A 167 -25.02 -8.69 4.64
C GLY A 167 -24.26 -7.62 3.84
N LYS A 168 -24.29 -6.38 4.33
CA LYS A 168 -23.52 -5.28 3.74
C LYS A 168 -22.03 -5.50 4.01
N LEU A 169 -21.21 -5.46 2.96
CA LEU A 169 -19.75 -5.52 3.08
C LEU A 169 -19.24 -4.28 3.83
N TRP A 170 -18.22 -4.47 4.65
CA TRP A 170 -17.51 -3.38 5.31
C TRP A 170 -16.08 -3.82 5.64
N ILE A 171 -15.18 -2.85 5.77
CA ILE A 171 -13.75 -3.07 5.97
C ILE A 171 -13.34 -2.66 7.39
N ASP A 172 -12.53 -3.49 8.01
CA ASP A 172 -11.80 -3.20 9.24
C ASP A 172 -10.30 -3.30 9.02
N GLN A 173 -9.53 -2.57 9.83
CA GLN A 173 -8.07 -2.61 9.85
C GLN A 173 -7.63 -2.99 11.25
N SER A 174 -6.79 -4.02 11.38
CA SER A 174 -6.39 -4.52 12.70
C SER A 174 -5.01 -5.17 12.70
N GLY A 175 -4.32 -5.01 13.82
CA GLY A 175 -2.95 -5.47 14.01
C GLY A 175 -2.08 -4.38 14.63
N ASP A 176 -0.80 -4.68 14.75
CA ASP A 176 0.20 -3.76 15.31
C ASP A 176 1.18 -3.36 14.21
N ILE A 177 1.60 -2.09 14.18
CA ILE A 177 2.69 -1.58 13.35
C ILE A 177 3.82 -1.16 14.29
N GLU A 178 5.02 -1.64 14.02
CA GLU A 178 6.24 -1.07 14.57
C GLU A 178 6.95 -0.27 13.48
N ILE A 179 7.14 1.03 13.72
CA ILE A 179 7.95 1.91 12.89
C ILE A 179 9.28 2.10 13.59
N LEU A 180 10.36 1.68 12.95
CA LEU A 180 11.71 1.79 13.47
C LEU A 180 12.51 2.81 12.67
N ASN A 181 13.10 3.80 13.35
CA ASN A 181 14.16 4.62 12.75
C ASN A 181 15.51 3.90 12.91
N HIS A 182 16.06 3.38 11.82
CA HIS A 182 17.32 2.64 11.84
C HIS A 182 18.54 3.49 12.20
N ARG A 183 18.47 4.82 12.11
CA ARG A 183 19.55 5.73 12.49
C ARG A 183 19.54 6.04 13.97
N THR A 184 18.42 6.55 14.50
CA THR A 184 18.31 6.99 15.90
C THR A 184 17.90 5.87 16.86
N LYS A 185 17.40 4.74 16.33
CA LYS A 185 16.80 3.61 17.08
C LYS A 185 15.53 3.97 17.85
N GLU A 186 14.93 5.12 17.56
CA GLU A 186 13.59 5.47 18.04
C GLU A 186 12.54 4.57 17.41
N THR A 187 11.46 4.32 18.14
CA THR A 187 10.36 3.47 17.69
C THR A 187 9.01 4.17 17.83
N CYS A 188 8.06 3.77 16.98
CA CYS A 188 6.64 4.03 17.19
C CYS A 188 5.88 2.71 17.12
N GLN A 189 5.21 2.36 18.22
CA GLN A 189 4.30 1.21 18.26
C GLN A 189 2.87 1.70 18.07
N LEU A 190 2.25 1.36 16.95
CA LEU A 190 0.85 1.64 16.65
C LEU A 190 0.03 0.37 16.84
N LYS A 191 -1.17 0.52 17.40
CA LYS A 191 -2.16 -0.54 17.58
C LYS A 191 -3.46 -0.15 16.91
N PHE A 192 -3.85 -0.94 15.91
CA PHE A 192 -5.15 -0.86 15.24
C PHE A 192 -6.11 -1.82 15.95
N SER A 193 -7.01 -1.27 16.74
CA SER A 193 -7.94 -2.07 17.54
C SER A 193 -8.96 -2.74 16.62
N PRO A 194 -9.06 -4.08 16.63
CA PRO A 194 -10.06 -4.78 15.84
C PRO A 194 -11.46 -4.42 16.31
N TYR A 195 -12.40 -4.36 15.37
CA TYR A 195 -13.81 -4.23 15.70
C TYR A 195 -14.27 -5.38 16.61
N SER A 196 -14.97 -5.04 17.69
CA SER A 196 -15.59 -6.00 18.59
C SER A 196 -16.95 -5.48 19.04
N TYR A 197 -17.98 -6.29 18.85
CA TYR A 197 -19.35 -5.97 19.25
C TYR A 197 -19.49 -5.75 20.78
N PHE A 198 -18.61 -6.37 21.57
CA PHE A 198 -18.62 -6.27 23.03
C PHE A 198 -17.74 -5.13 23.57
N SER A 199 -16.93 -4.49 22.71
CA SER A 199 -16.07 -3.40 23.14
C SER A 199 -16.87 -2.10 23.28
N ARG A 200 -16.52 -1.32 24.30
CA ARG A 200 -16.99 0.07 24.46
C ARG A 200 -16.05 1.07 23.78
N ASP A 201 -14.94 0.60 23.19
CA ASP A 201 -14.02 1.47 22.45
C ASP A 201 -14.67 2.03 21.19
N VAL A 202 -14.20 3.21 20.80
CA VAL A 202 -14.52 3.82 19.51
C VAL A 202 -14.11 2.82 18.40
N PRO A 203 -14.99 2.50 17.44
CA PRO A 203 -14.61 1.68 16.28
C PRO A 203 -13.43 2.30 15.53
N ARG A 204 -12.61 1.48 14.87
CA ARG A 204 -11.48 1.94 14.04
C ARG A 204 -10.39 2.71 14.79
N LYS A 205 -10.38 2.59 16.12
CA LYS A 205 -9.43 3.25 17.00
C LYS A 205 -8.01 2.81 16.69
N VAL A 206 -7.13 3.81 16.63
CA VAL A 206 -5.69 3.64 16.57
C VAL A 206 -5.07 4.36 17.75
N THR A 207 -4.17 3.68 18.44
CA THR A 207 -3.35 4.26 19.51
C THR A 207 -1.88 4.03 19.20
N GLY A 208 -1.01 4.97 19.56
CA GLY A 208 0.41 4.88 19.32
C GLY A 208 1.25 5.37 20.49
N VAL A 209 2.47 4.85 20.60
CA VAL A 209 3.48 5.35 21.53
C VAL A 209 4.77 5.57 20.74
N VAL A 210 5.31 6.78 20.76
CA VAL A 210 6.64 7.10 20.22
C VAL A 210 7.63 7.11 21.37
N ALA A 211 8.71 6.34 21.23
CA ALA A 211 9.74 6.18 22.24
C ALA A 211 11.13 6.43 21.66
N ASP A 212 12.05 6.89 22.52
CA ASP A 212 13.46 7.02 22.17
C ASP A 212 14.18 5.67 22.12
N SER A 213 15.47 5.70 21.78
CA SER A 213 16.32 4.50 21.73
C SER A 213 16.46 3.78 23.08
N GLY A 214 16.19 4.46 24.19
CA GLY A 214 16.17 3.88 25.53
C GLY A 214 14.82 3.27 25.90
N GLY A 215 13.82 3.36 25.02
CA GLY A 215 12.45 2.91 25.28
C GLY A 215 11.63 3.88 26.12
N GLN A 216 12.14 5.09 26.40
CA GLN A 216 11.37 6.09 27.12
C GLN A 216 10.33 6.70 26.18
N ALA A 217 9.05 6.66 26.59
CA ALA A 217 7.96 7.21 25.81
C ALA A 217 7.99 8.76 25.87
N HIS A 218 7.84 9.39 24.70
CA HIS A 218 7.81 10.85 24.53
C HIS A 218 6.49 11.39 23.96
N TYR A 219 5.80 10.61 23.12
CA TYR A 219 4.51 11.03 22.55
C TYR A 219 3.50 9.87 22.57
N ILE A 220 2.23 10.22 22.78
CA ILE A 220 1.09 9.33 22.56
C ILE A 220 0.35 9.79 21.32
N LEU A 221 0.01 8.84 20.46
CA LEU A 221 -0.86 9.06 19.31
C LEU A 221 -2.24 8.45 19.60
N SER A 222 -3.31 9.15 19.23
CA SER A 222 -4.67 8.64 19.43
C SER A 222 -5.63 9.21 18.39
N GLY A 223 -6.55 8.37 17.92
CA GLY A 223 -7.55 8.75 16.92
C GLY A 223 -8.19 7.54 16.26
N THR A 224 -8.64 7.68 15.02
CA THR A 224 -9.19 6.60 14.20
C THR A 224 -8.61 6.66 12.79
N TRP A 225 -8.38 5.50 12.16
CA TRP A 225 -7.76 5.44 10.83
C TRP A 225 -8.68 5.95 9.71
N ASP A 226 -9.96 6.18 9.99
CA ASP A 226 -10.96 6.68 9.05
C ASP A 226 -11.29 8.17 9.21
N ASP A 227 -10.75 8.85 10.22
CA ASP A 227 -11.07 10.26 10.48
C ASP A 227 -9.85 11.13 10.78
N LYS A 228 -9.15 10.92 11.89
CA LYS A 228 -8.02 11.76 12.30
C LYS A 228 -7.07 11.06 13.26
N ILE A 229 -5.85 11.58 13.36
CA ILE A 229 -4.87 11.22 14.40
C ILE A 229 -4.29 12.48 15.04
N GLU A 230 -4.19 12.45 16.37
CA GLU A 230 -3.62 13.51 17.19
C GLU A 230 -2.40 12.98 17.96
N SER A 231 -1.47 13.87 18.28
CA SER A 231 -0.30 13.60 19.13
C SER A 231 -0.34 14.40 20.41
N ALA A 232 0.02 13.78 21.52
CA ALA A 232 0.13 14.43 22.82
C ALA A 232 1.52 14.16 23.40
N LYS A 233 2.29 15.22 23.66
CA LYS A 233 3.64 15.11 24.24
C LYS A 233 3.55 14.73 25.71
N ILE A 234 4.32 13.73 26.11
CA ILE A 234 4.38 13.22 27.48
C ILE A 234 5.27 14.16 28.31
N ILE A 235 4.79 14.53 29.49
CA ILE A 235 5.52 15.34 30.47
C ILE A 235 6.05 14.44 31.58
N GLN A 236 5.21 13.51 32.04
CA GLN A 236 5.55 12.55 33.08
C GLN A 236 4.87 11.20 32.81
N SER A 237 5.54 10.12 33.17
CA SER A 237 4.99 8.77 33.18
C SER A 237 4.98 8.23 34.60
N SER A 238 3.82 7.77 35.06
CA SER A 238 3.69 7.06 36.34
C SER A 238 3.24 5.62 36.10
N ARG A 239 3.72 4.69 36.93
CA ARG A 239 3.22 3.31 36.93
C ARG A 239 1.88 3.30 37.67
N GLY A 240 0.79 3.10 36.96
CA GLY A 240 -0.53 2.96 37.57
C GLY A 240 -0.63 1.69 38.42
N GLY A 241 -1.50 1.72 39.43
CA GLY A 241 -1.83 0.56 40.26
C GLY A 241 -2.40 -0.61 39.43
N SER A 242 -2.26 -1.83 39.96
CA SER A 242 -2.72 -3.08 39.34
C SER A 242 -4.21 -3.02 38.97
N GLY A 243 -4.52 -2.93 37.68
CA GLY A 243 -5.85 -3.21 37.16
C GLY A 243 -6.20 -4.70 37.29
N SER A 244 -7.49 -5.02 37.23
CA SER A 244 -8.09 -6.36 37.43
C SER A 244 -7.60 -7.48 36.49
N GLU A 245 -6.62 -7.21 35.62
CA GLU A 245 -6.05 -8.17 34.66
C GLU A 245 -4.52 -8.35 34.79
N GLY A 246 -3.91 -7.90 35.90
CA GLY A 246 -2.49 -8.17 36.19
C GLY A 246 -1.46 -7.47 35.28
N LYS A 247 -1.89 -6.69 34.28
CA LYS A 247 -1.02 -5.79 33.51
C LYS A 247 -0.99 -4.41 34.15
N GLN A 248 0.18 -3.97 34.63
CA GLN A 248 0.39 -2.60 35.09
C GLN A 248 0.13 -1.64 33.92
N LYS A 249 -0.83 -0.72 34.08
CA LYS A 249 -1.16 0.27 33.05
C LYS A 249 -0.33 1.52 33.31
N THR A 250 0.62 1.83 32.43
CA THR A 250 1.36 3.11 32.49
C THR A 250 0.37 4.25 32.25
N VAL A 251 0.39 5.24 33.14
CA VAL A 251 -0.41 6.45 33.01
C VAL A 251 0.52 7.58 32.57
N TYR A 252 0.19 8.21 31.45
CA TYR A 252 0.94 9.33 30.90
C TYR A 252 0.23 10.64 31.19
N GLN A 253 0.93 11.57 31.83
CA GLN A 253 0.51 12.97 31.85
C GLN A 253 1.04 13.65 30.60
N THR A 254 0.14 14.26 29.82
CA THR A 254 0.46 14.82 28.51
C THR A 254 0.07 16.30 28.42
N LEU A 255 0.72 17.02 27.49
CA LEU A 255 0.23 18.31 27.02
C LEU A 255 -1.04 18.12 26.18
N SER A 256 -1.74 19.23 25.90
CA SER A 256 -2.90 19.22 25.01
C SER A 256 -2.58 18.55 23.66
N PRO A 257 -3.43 17.65 23.16
CA PRO A 257 -3.22 17.00 21.87
C PRO A 257 -3.16 18.01 20.72
N LYS A 258 -2.30 17.72 19.75
CA LYS A 258 -2.15 18.45 18.48
C LYS A 258 -2.56 17.55 17.32
N LEU A 259 -3.40 18.05 16.43
CA LEU A 259 -3.78 17.37 15.20
C LEU A 259 -2.57 17.14 14.30
N LEU A 260 -2.32 15.90 13.90
CA LEU A 260 -1.29 15.55 12.92
C LEU A 260 -1.89 15.35 11.54
N TRP A 261 -3.00 14.61 11.46
CA TRP A 261 -3.67 14.28 10.21
C TRP A 261 -5.18 14.23 10.39
N LYS A 262 -5.90 14.66 9.35
CA LYS A 262 -7.34 14.60 9.21
C LYS A 262 -7.65 14.13 7.79
N LYS A 263 -8.56 13.18 7.66
CA LYS A 263 -9.03 12.66 6.37
C LYS A 263 -9.67 13.77 5.55
N TYR A 264 -9.34 13.82 4.27
CA TYR A 264 -10.01 14.73 3.32
C TYR A 264 -11.47 14.32 3.13
N PRO A 265 -12.39 15.29 2.97
CA PRO A 265 -13.75 14.97 2.59
C PRO A 265 -13.76 14.26 1.23
N LEU A 266 -14.67 13.30 1.07
CA LEU A 266 -14.90 12.71 -0.24
C LEU A 266 -15.58 13.76 -1.17
N PRO A 267 -15.33 13.68 -2.49
CA PRO A 267 -16.06 14.47 -3.47
C PRO A 267 -17.57 14.29 -3.36
N GLU A 268 -18.34 15.26 -3.84
CA GLU A 268 -19.79 15.13 -3.96
C GLU A 268 -20.14 13.93 -4.85
N ASN A 269 -21.20 13.18 -4.51
CA ASN A 269 -21.65 11.98 -5.21
C ASN A 269 -20.64 10.82 -5.26
N ALA A 270 -19.67 10.78 -4.34
CA ALA A 270 -18.63 9.73 -4.32
C ALA A 270 -19.22 8.30 -4.30
N GLU A 271 -20.41 8.09 -3.76
CA GLU A 271 -21.12 6.80 -3.80
C GLU A 271 -21.40 6.28 -5.23
N ASN A 272 -21.49 7.17 -6.22
CA ASN A 272 -21.65 6.82 -7.63
C ASN A 272 -20.31 6.63 -8.34
N MET A 273 -19.20 6.92 -7.66
CA MET A 273 -17.82 6.89 -8.17
C MET A 273 -16.93 6.03 -7.26
N TYR A 274 -17.45 4.86 -6.84
CA TYR A 274 -16.71 3.88 -6.02
C TYR A 274 -16.16 4.43 -4.70
N TYR A 275 -16.67 5.54 -4.19
CA TYR A 275 -16.12 6.28 -3.06
C TYR A 275 -14.64 6.67 -3.24
N PHE A 276 -14.25 7.00 -4.47
CA PHE A 276 -12.91 7.49 -4.77
C PHE A 276 -12.64 8.84 -4.08
N SER A 277 -11.42 8.99 -3.56
CA SER A 277 -10.91 10.29 -3.12
C SER A 277 -10.63 11.18 -4.34
N ALA A 278 -10.37 12.47 -4.09
CA ALA A 278 -9.98 13.39 -5.15
C ALA A 278 -8.73 12.89 -5.90
N LEU A 279 -7.73 12.34 -5.20
CA LEU A 279 -6.57 11.74 -5.85
C LEU A 279 -6.98 10.52 -6.69
N ALA A 280 -7.75 9.59 -6.13
CA ALA A 280 -8.14 8.36 -6.82
C ALA A 280 -8.88 8.62 -8.15
N LEU A 281 -9.70 9.68 -8.21
CA LEU A 281 -10.37 10.11 -9.45
C LEU A 281 -9.39 10.53 -10.57
N THR A 282 -8.18 10.97 -10.23
CA THR A 282 -7.16 11.40 -11.21
C THR A 282 -6.25 10.26 -11.67
N LEU A 283 -6.24 9.11 -10.97
CA LEU A 283 -5.19 8.11 -11.17
C LEU A 283 -5.27 7.39 -12.52
N ASN A 284 -6.46 7.35 -13.14
CA ASN A 284 -6.68 6.70 -14.42
C ASN A 284 -7.07 7.67 -15.55
N GLU A 285 -6.93 8.97 -15.28
CA GLU A 285 -7.06 10.00 -16.31
C GLU A 285 -5.98 9.76 -17.39
N PRO A 286 -6.34 9.78 -18.70
CA PRO A 286 -5.37 9.63 -19.77
C PRO A 286 -4.26 10.68 -19.69
N GLU A 287 -3.02 10.23 -19.86
CA GLU A 287 -1.82 11.09 -19.85
C GLU A 287 -0.95 10.71 -21.05
N ASP A 288 -0.49 11.72 -21.78
CA ASP A 288 0.35 11.51 -22.96
C ASP A 288 1.77 11.09 -22.55
N GLY A 289 2.36 10.23 -23.38
CA GLY A 289 3.77 9.85 -23.25
C GLY A 289 4.09 8.90 -22.10
N VAL A 290 3.09 8.29 -21.47
CA VAL A 290 3.25 7.18 -20.53
C VAL A 290 3.75 5.92 -21.23
N ALA A 291 4.32 4.97 -20.46
CA ALA A 291 4.79 3.70 -21.01
C ALA A 291 3.65 2.86 -21.65
N LEU A 292 3.99 2.04 -22.65
CA LEU A 292 3.02 1.10 -23.27
C LEU A 292 2.46 0.07 -22.27
N THR A 293 3.16 -0.15 -21.16
CA THR A 293 2.78 -1.04 -20.05
C THR A 293 2.03 -0.30 -18.94
N ASP A 294 1.77 1.01 -19.06
CA ASP A 294 1.11 1.80 -18.03
C ASP A 294 -0.35 1.39 -17.84
N SER A 295 -0.82 1.27 -16.59
CA SER A 295 -2.20 0.88 -16.27
C SER A 295 -3.27 1.76 -16.94
N ARG A 296 -2.98 3.02 -17.32
CA ARG A 296 -3.92 3.86 -18.09
C ARG A 296 -4.18 3.32 -19.51
N MET A 297 -3.22 2.59 -20.07
CA MET A 297 -3.30 1.96 -21.40
C MET A 297 -4.00 0.60 -21.36
N ARG A 298 -4.38 0.12 -20.16
CA ARG A 298 -5.00 -1.19 -19.96
C ARG A 298 -6.46 -1.19 -20.44
N PRO A 299 -6.80 -1.97 -21.49
CA PRO A 299 -8.07 -1.80 -22.19
C PRO A 299 -9.30 -2.31 -21.44
N ASP A 300 -9.21 -3.42 -20.69
CA ASP A 300 -10.34 -3.94 -19.89
C ASP A 300 -10.74 -2.98 -18.76
N GLN A 301 -9.74 -2.36 -18.12
CA GLN A 301 -9.94 -1.34 -17.10
C GLN A 301 -10.58 -0.07 -17.69
N LYS A 302 -10.12 0.39 -18.87
CA LYS A 302 -10.68 1.57 -19.52
C LYS A 302 -12.12 1.36 -19.97
N LEU A 303 -12.42 0.21 -20.59
CA LEU A 303 -13.78 -0.15 -20.98
C LEU A 303 -14.72 -0.22 -19.78
N MET A 304 -14.24 -0.72 -18.63
CA MET A 304 -15.01 -0.71 -17.39
C MET A 304 -15.32 0.71 -16.91
N GLU A 305 -14.32 1.59 -16.90
CA GLU A 305 -14.48 3.00 -16.51
C GLU A 305 -15.53 3.72 -17.38
N GLU A 306 -15.57 3.40 -18.68
CA GLU A 306 -16.56 3.92 -19.65
C GLU A 306 -17.95 3.26 -19.53
N GLY A 307 -18.13 2.29 -18.62
CA GLY A 307 -19.38 1.56 -18.46
C GLY A 307 -19.68 0.51 -19.54
N ARG A 308 -18.68 0.15 -20.36
CA ARG A 308 -18.78 -0.88 -21.42
C ARG A 308 -18.48 -2.28 -20.87
N TRP A 309 -19.35 -2.73 -19.97
CA TRP A 309 -19.14 -3.92 -19.12
C TRP A 309 -18.87 -5.23 -19.88
N ASP A 310 -19.62 -5.51 -20.94
CA ASP A 310 -19.47 -6.76 -21.70
C ASP A 310 -18.13 -6.80 -22.42
N GLU A 311 -17.76 -5.69 -23.06
CA GLU A 311 -16.48 -5.53 -23.75
C GLU A 311 -15.31 -5.59 -22.76
N ALA A 312 -15.44 -4.97 -21.59
CA ALA A 312 -14.45 -5.07 -20.51
C ALA A 312 -14.25 -6.53 -20.06
N ASN A 313 -15.32 -7.31 -19.93
CA ASN A 313 -15.20 -8.74 -19.56
C ASN A 313 -14.52 -9.56 -20.66
N SER A 314 -14.87 -9.34 -21.94
CA SER A 314 -14.22 -10.01 -23.07
C SER A 314 -12.73 -9.67 -23.14
N GLU A 315 -12.40 -8.39 -22.96
CA GLU A 315 -11.02 -7.93 -23.03
C GLU A 315 -10.19 -8.44 -21.85
N LYS A 316 -10.75 -8.44 -20.64
CA LYS A 316 -10.12 -9.05 -19.46
C LYS A 316 -9.79 -10.51 -19.70
N GLN A 317 -10.71 -11.26 -20.31
CA GLN A 317 -10.46 -12.66 -20.65
C GLN A 317 -9.29 -12.79 -21.64
N ARG A 318 -9.26 -11.97 -22.71
CA ARG A 318 -8.17 -11.98 -23.69
C ARG A 318 -6.81 -11.70 -23.04
N LEU A 319 -6.72 -10.68 -22.18
CA LEU A 319 -5.52 -10.32 -21.43
C LEU A 319 -5.04 -11.44 -20.51
N GLU A 320 -5.95 -12.01 -19.72
CA GLU A 320 -5.64 -13.11 -18.81
C GLU A 320 -5.23 -14.39 -19.56
N GLU A 321 -5.77 -14.64 -20.74
CA GLU A 321 -5.37 -15.76 -21.61
C GLU A 321 -3.99 -15.54 -22.24
N LYS A 322 -3.70 -14.32 -22.75
CA LYS A 322 -2.38 -13.92 -23.26
C LYS A 322 -1.31 -14.14 -22.19
N GLN A 323 -1.53 -13.63 -20.99
CA GLN A 323 -0.62 -13.81 -19.85
C GLN A 323 -0.44 -15.29 -19.47
N ARG A 324 -1.53 -16.07 -19.42
CA ARG A 324 -1.45 -17.52 -19.14
C ARG A 324 -0.63 -18.28 -20.19
N ALA A 325 -0.76 -17.90 -21.46
CA ALA A 325 0.03 -18.51 -22.55
C ALA A 325 1.53 -18.20 -22.41
N VAL A 326 1.90 -16.95 -22.12
CA VAL A 326 3.29 -16.55 -21.86
C VAL A 326 3.85 -17.29 -20.65
N ARG A 327 3.07 -17.41 -19.57
CA ARG A 327 3.49 -18.14 -18.36
C ARG A 327 3.79 -19.61 -18.67
N ARG A 328 2.90 -20.31 -19.38
CA ARG A 328 3.11 -21.71 -19.78
C ARG A 328 4.37 -21.90 -20.62
N ARG A 329 4.67 -20.95 -21.52
CA ARG A 329 5.89 -20.97 -22.32
C ARG A 329 7.13 -20.87 -21.43
N ARG A 330 7.15 -19.92 -20.49
CA ARG A 330 8.25 -19.77 -19.52
C ARG A 330 8.42 -20.99 -18.62
N GLU A 331 7.31 -21.61 -18.18
CA GLU A 331 7.34 -22.85 -17.39
C GLU A 331 7.94 -24.01 -18.20
N ALA A 332 7.63 -24.11 -19.50
CA ALA A 332 8.23 -25.12 -20.39
C ALA A 332 9.72 -24.85 -20.64
N GLU A 333 10.11 -23.61 -20.95
CA GLU A 333 11.51 -23.21 -21.12
C GLU A 333 12.35 -23.48 -19.86
N ALA A 334 11.78 -23.26 -18.67
CA ALA A 334 12.43 -23.58 -17.41
C ALA A 334 12.61 -25.10 -17.21
N ALA A 335 11.62 -25.90 -17.59
CA ALA A 335 11.71 -27.36 -17.51
C ALA A 335 12.76 -27.91 -18.50
N ASP A 336 12.77 -27.43 -19.74
CA ASP A 336 13.76 -27.82 -20.75
C ASP A 336 15.19 -27.46 -20.32
N ALA A 337 15.38 -26.25 -19.76
CA ALA A 337 16.68 -25.84 -19.22
C ALA A 337 17.13 -26.74 -18.06
N LEU A 338 16.22 -27.13 -17.17
CA LEU A 338 16.51 -28.04 -16.06
C LEU A 338 16.93 -29.43 -16.56
N ASP A 339 16.22 -29.98 -17.56
CA ASP A 339 16.52 -31.28 -18.15
C ASP A 339 17.88 -31.27 -18.88
N GLU A 340 18.26 -30.14 -19.48
CA GLU A 340 19.56 -29.94 -20.13
C GLU A 340 20.68 -29.50 -19.18
N GLY A 341 20.39 -29.34 -17.88
CA GLY A 341 21.36 -28.86 -16.88
C GLY A 341 21.84 -27.42 -17.10
N ARG A 342 21.07 -26.60 -17.83
CA ARG A 342 21.32 -25.17 -18.07
C ARG A 342 20.67 -24.32 -17.00
N GLU A 343 21.31 -23.20 -16.67
CA GLU A 343 20.71 -22.18 -15.81
C GLU A 343 19.57 -21.47 -16.56
N TYR A 344 18.42 -21.31 -15.91
CA TYR A 344 17.27 -20.59 -16.45
C TYR A 344 17.06 -19.28 -15.70
N GLU A 345 17.25 -18.16 -16.39
CA GLU A 345 16.88 -16.86 -15.86
C GLU A 345 15.36 -16.68 -15.99
N GLY A 346 14.68 -16.64 -14.84
CA GLY A 346 13.25 -16.33 -14.78
C GLY A 346 12.93 -14.91 -15.24
N TYR A 347 11.65 -14.54 -15.15
CA TYR A 347 11.20 -13.18 -15.47
C TYR A 347 12.00 -12.13 -14.67
N GLN A 348 12.56 -11.16 -15.39
CA GLN A 348 13.23 -9.99 -14.81
C GLN A 348 12.37 -8.74 -15.05
N PRO A 349 11.98 -8.02 -13.98
CA PRO A 349 11.32 -6.74 -14.10
C PRO A 349 12.15 -5.72 -14.88
N LEU A 350 11.46 -4.88 -15.64
CA LEU A 350 12.11 -3.96 -16.57
C LEU A 350 12.74 -2.78 -15.83
N TRP A 351 12.13 -2.30 -14.74
CA TRP A 351 12.53 -1.06 -14.05
C TRP A 351 13.05 -1.28 -12.63
N PHE A 352 12.91 -2.50 -12.12
CA PHE A 352 13.37 -2.89 -10.79
C PHE A 352 14.35 -4.07 -10.87
N HIS A 353 15.18 -4.22 -9.84
CA HIS A 353 16.06 -5.38 -9.68
C HIS A 353 16.03 -5.87 -8.23
N GLN A 354 16.27 -7.16 -8.02
CA GLN A 354 16.36 -7.71 -6.68
C GLN A 354 17.63 -7.24 -5.99
N ARG A 355 17.49 -6.78 -4.75
CA ARG A 355 18.61 -6.41 -3.88
C ARG A 355 18.31 -6.86 -2.47
N ARG A 356 19.33 -7.42 -1.81
CA ARG A 356 19.27 -7.68 -0.37
C ARG A 356 19.47 -6.38 0.40
N ASP A 357 18.48 -5.98 1.17
CA ASP A 357 18.54 -4.82 2.04
C ASP A 357 19.46 -5.12 3.23
N SER A 358 20.43 -4.25 3.47
CA SER A 358 21.43 -4.45 4.53
C SER A 358 20.88 -4.22 5.94
N LEU A 359 19.75 -3.52 6.08
CA LEU A 359 19.15 -3.18 7.37
C LEU A 359 18.14 -4.23 7.83
N THR A 360 17.29 -4.72 6.92
CA THR A 360 16.27 -5.74 7.21
C THR A 360 16.77 -7.15 6.93
N GLY A 361 17.78 -7.31 6.07
CA GLY A 361 18.27 -8.59 5.59
C GLY A 361 17.37 -9.24 4.54
N GLU A 362 16.24 -8.61 4.20
CA GLU A 362 15.25 -9.08 3.24
C GLU A 362 15.70 -8.77 1.80
N THR A 363 15.35 -9.64 0.86
CA THR A 363 15.52 -9.37 -0.56
C THR A 363 14.27 -8.68 -1.07
N ASN A 364 14.42 -7.47 -1.62
CA ASN A 364 13.34 -6.68 -2.17
C ASN A 364 13.69 -6.19 -3.58
N PHE A 365 12.69 -5.90 -4.40
CA PHE A 365 12.86 -5.20 -5.67
C PHE A 365 13.06 -3.69 -5.45
N VAL A 366 14.19 -3.16 -5.92
CA VAL A 366 14.54 -1.74 -5.85
C VAL A 366 14.64 -1.14 -7.24
N TYR A 367 14.22 0.11 -7.37
CA TYR A 367 14.25 0.84 -8.62
C TYR A 367 15.70 0.94 -9.13
N LYS A 368 15.92 0.60 -10.40
CA LYS A 368 17.27 0.53 -11.00
C LYS A 368 17.63 1.73 -11.88
N GLY A 369 16.70 2.69 -12.04
CA GLY A 369 16.83 3.78 -13.00
C GLY A 369 16.31 3.42 -14.39
N GLY A 370 16.36 4.37 -15.32
CA GLY A 370 16.05 4.17 -16.73
C GLY A 370 14.62 4.52 -17.12
N TYR A 371 13.63 4.33 -16.24
CA TYR A 371 12.22 4.61 -16.58
C TYR A 371 11.99 6.07 -16.98
N TRP A 372 12.43 7.00 -16.14
CA TRP A 372 12.20 8.44 -16.36
C TRP A 372 13.02 8.95 -17.54
N GLU A 373 14.25 8.47 -17.72
CA GLU A 373 15.09 8.79 -18.87
C GLU A 373 14.49 8.25 -20.18
N THR A 374 13.79 7.11 -20.11
CA THR A 374 13.05 6.53 -21.24
C THR A 374 11.81 7.37 -21.55
N LYS A 375 11.07 7.81 -20.54
CA LYS A 375 9.95 8.76 -20.67
C LYS A 375 10.41 10.06 -21.30
N GLU A 376 11.50 10.65 -20.82
CA GLU A 376 12.05 11.91 -21.36
C GLU A 376 12.42 11.78 -22.85
N ARG A 377 12.89 10.60 -23.29
CA ARG A 377 13.23 10.32 -24.70
C ARG A 377 12.03 9.86 -25.54
N GLN A 378 10.91 9.50 -24.89
CA GLN A 378 9.74 8.88 -25.51
C GLN A 378 10.09 7.62 -26.33
N ASP A 379 11.02 6.79 -25.82
CA ASP A 379 11.48 5.56 -26.49
C ASP A 379 11.07 4.30 -25.71
N TRP A 380 9.82 3.88 -25.89
CA TRP A 380 9.28 2.69 -25.22
C TRP A 380 9.61 1.37 -25.93
N SER A 381 10.61 1.33 -26.82
CA SER A 381 10.95 0.14 -27.61
C SER A 381 11.33 -1.09 -26.77
N MET A 382 11.80 -0.88 -25.54
CA MET A 382 12.11 -1.94 -24.58
C MET A 382 10.90 -2.46 -23.79
N CYS A 383 9.75 -1.78 -23.83
CA CYS A 383 8.54 -2.21 -23.13
C CYS A 383 7.94 -3.47 -23.78
N PRO A 384 7.60 -4.49 -23.00
CA PRO A 384 6.92 -5.67 -23.52
C PRO A 384 5.47 -5.37 -23.92
N ASP A 385 4.99 -6.09 -24.93
CA ASP A 385 3.57 -6.08 -25.31
C ASP A 385 2.76 -6.99 -24.38
N ILE A 386 2.19 -6.42 -23.32
CA ILE A 386 1.42 -7.15 -22.30
C ILE A 386 -0.10 -7.02 -22.45
N TYR A 387 -0.58 -6.07 -23.25
CA TYR A 387 -2.01 -5.82 -23.45
C TYR A 387 -2.61 -6.55 -24.65
#